data_AF-A0AB38G6Q7-F1
#
_entry.id   AF-A0AB38G6Q7-F1
#
_cell.length_a   1.000
_cell.length_b   1.000
_cell.length_c   1.000
_cell.angle_alpha   90.00
_cell.angle_beta   90.00
_cell.angle_gamma   90.00
#
_symmetry.space_group_name_H-M   'P 1'
#
loop_
_entity.id
_entity.type
_entity.pdbx_description
1 polymer ?
#
loop_
_entity_poly.entity_id
_entity_poly.type
_entity_poly.pdbx_seq_one_letter_code
_entity_poly.pdbx_strand_id
1 'polypeptide(L)'
;MVKVFVVPFFVILITVPLAYLAIGPVMNWASNPIGVIFTNIYRFSPIVFSILLGALWQVLVMLGLHWGLVPIAILDFSTKGWSTLLVASTAICFAEADALLNIFLRTKEDKVKQLTILAFISALFWVTEPVIYGITLPMRTPFIMTCVAGAIQGAFLGFSNTTAYTMGGMGYFAIPSYFTPKHVPAGANTDVDNVWYFLIAILMSFVLEFVLTQLTKIPYLYGGPDVKSVSGDKAAEPVAELKELKQEIIASPMIGQVVKLENVPDEVFASAAMGKGIAIDPIDGTVAAPVAGEITLASNWICYRYAY
;
A
#
# COMPACT_ATOMS: atom_id res chain seq x y z
N MET A 1 -3.52 -29.24 -10.02
CA MET A 1 -2.44 -28.36 -10.52
C MET A 1 -2.91 -27.37 -11.58
N VAL A 2 -3.61 -27.78 -12.65
CA VAL A 2 -4.08 -26.86 -13.73
C VAL A 2 -4.92 -25.67 -13.24
N LYS A 3 -5.84 -25.88 -12.28
CA LYS A 3 -6.69 -24.81 -11.71
C LYS A 3 -5.90 -23.65 -11.07
N VAL A 4 -4.71 -23.92 -10.52
CA VAL A 4 -3.87 -22.90 -9.85
C VAL A 4 -3.24 -21.92 -10.87
N PHE A 5 -3.13 -22.32 -12.13
CA PHE A 5 -2.61 -21.48 -13.21
C PHE A 5 -3.73 -20.90 -14.08
N VAL A 6 -4.72 -21.72 -14.43
CA VAL A 6 -5.79 -21.35 -15.36
C VAL A 6 -6.70 -20.28 -14.76
N VAL A 7 -7.00 -20.35 -13.46
CA VAL A 7 -7.89 -19.36 -12.82
C VAL A 7 -7.24 -17.97 -12.79
N PRO A 8 -6.02 -17.76 -12.25
CA PRO A 8 -5.38 -16.45 -12.32
C PRO A 8 -5.17 -15.94 -13.74
N PHE A 9 -4.86 -16.83 -14.69
CA PHE A 9 -4.70 -16.45 -16.10
C PHE A 9 -5.97 -15.84 -16.67
N PHE A 10 -7.11 -16.53 -16.58
CA PHE A 10 -8.38 -16.01 -17.12
C PHE A 10 -8.91 -14.82 -16.32
N VAL A 11 -8.66 -14.77 -15.00
CA VAL A 11 -8.95 -13.58 -14.19
C VAL A 11 -8.22 -12.38 -14.74
N ILE A 12 -6.89 -12.44 -14.91
CA ILE A 12 -6.11 -11.32 -15.46
C ILE A 12 -6.53 -11.03 -16.91
N LEU A 13 -6.68 -12.06 -17.75
CA LEU A 13 -7.03 -11.92 -19.16
C LEU A 13 -8.37 -11.20 -19.37
N ILE A 14 -9.35 -11.39 -18.48
CA ILE A 14 -10.66 -10.75 -18.58
C ILE A 14 -10.64 -9.41 -17.84
N THR A 15 -10.15 -9.38 -16.59
CA THR A 15 -10.24 -8.19 -15.74
C THR A 15 -9.35 -7.05 -16.23
N VAL A 16 -8.16 -7.33 -16.78
CA VAL A 16 -7.26 -6.26 -17.27
C VAL A 16 -7.86 -5.50 -18.46
N PRO A 17 -8.30 -6.15 -19.56
CA PRO A 17 -8.98 -5.43 -20.64
C PRO A 17 -10.25 -4.73 -20.18
N LEU A 18 -11.04 -5.36 -19.32
CA LEU A 18 -12.28 -4.76 -18.82
C LEU A 18 -12.01 -3.53 -17.94
N ALA A 19 -10.96 -3.58 -17.11
CA ALA A 19 -10.50 -2.43 -16.35
C ALA A 19 -10.06 -1.29 -17.29
N TYR A 20 -9.28 -1.58 -18.33
CA TYR A 20 -8.93 -0.54 -19.31
C TYR A 20 -10.13 0.02 -20.08
N LEU A 21 -11.12 -0.80 -20.42
CA LEU A 21 -12.30 -0.37 -21.19
C LEU A 21 -13.32 0.40 -20.33
N ALA A 22 -13.47 0.03 -19.05
CA ALA A 22 -14.44 0.65 -18.15
C ALA A 22 -13.80 1.73 -17.26
N ILE A 23 -12.76 1.35 -16.51
CA ILE A 23 -12.08 2.25 -15.55
C ILE A 23 -11.20 3.25 -16.31
N GLY A 24 -10.55 2.84 -17.40
CA GLY A 24 -9.67 3.70 -18.19
C GLY A 24 -10.33 5.03 -18.63
N PRO A 25 -11.49 5.02 -19.34
CA PRO A 25 -12.17 6.25 -19.73
C PRO A 25 -12.60 7.13 -18.57
N VAL A 26 -13.08 6.52 -17.48
CA VAL A 26 -13.51 7.25 -16.27
C VAL A 26 -12.31 7.94 -15.62
N MET A 27 -11.20 7.21 -15.47
CA MET A 27 -9.97 7.76 -14.89
C MET A 27 -9.35 8.83 -15.79
N ASN A 28 -9.40 8.66 -17.11
CA ASN A 28 -8.92 9.67 -18.05
C ASN A 28 -9.79 10.95 -17.95
N TRP A 29 -11.12 10.80 -17.93
CA TRP A 29 -12.04 11.91 -17.72
C TRP A 29 -11.80 12.63 -16.38
N ALA A 30 -11.55 11.89 -15.30
CA ALA A 30 -11.29 12.47 -13.97
C ALA A 30 -9.89 13.11 -13.86
N SER A 31 -8.88 12.54 -14.53
CA SER A 31 -7.48 12.99 -14.44
C SER A 31 -7.16 14.16 -15.38
N ASN A 32 -7.86 14.29 -16.50
CA ASN A 32 -7.64 15.38 -17.47
C ASN A 32 -7.80 16.78 -16.85
N PRO A 33 -8.87 17.08 -16.10
CA PRO A 33 -9.00 18.36 -15.40
C PRO A 33 -7.85 18.62 -14.41
N ILE A 34 -7.40 17.58 -13.70
CA ILE A 34 -6.27 17.69 -12.77
C ILE A 34 -5.01 18.11 -13.52
N GLY A 35 -4.71 17.45 -14.66
CA GLY A 35 -3.59 17.84 -15.53
C GLY A 35 -3.67 19.30 -15.99
N VAL A 36 -4.84 19.76 -16.43
CA VAL A 36 -5.05 21.16 -16.86
C VAL A 36 -4.87 22.15 -15.72
N ILE A 37 -5.47 21.89 -14.55
CA ILE A 37 -5.38 22.75 -13.36
C ILE A 37 -3.92 22.92 -12.94
N PHE A 38 -3.23 21.80 -12.74
CA PHE A 38 -1.83 21.80 -12.29
C PHE A 38 -0.89 22.41 -13.34
N THR A 39 -1.13 22.18 -14.63
CA THR A 39 -0.34 22.85 -15.69
C THR A 39 -0.54 24.36 -15.68
N ASN A 40 -1.76 24.84 -15.44
CA ASN A 40 -2.04 26.28 -15.32
C ASN A 40 -1.38 26.88 -14.06
N ILE A 41 -1.39 26.15 -12.94
CA ILE A 41 -0.69 26.56 -11.71
C ILE A 41 0.82 26.62 -11.97
N TYR A 42 1.39 25.62 -12.67
CA TYR A 42 2.81 25.61 -13.02
C TYR A 42 3.21 26.83 -13.85
N ARG A 43 2.38 27.23 -14.82
CA ARG A 43 2.58 28.44 -15.64
C ARG A 43 2.50 29.73 -14.82
N PHE A 44 1.67 29.75 -13.78
CA PHE A 44 1.56 30.89 -12.88
C PHE A 44 2.75 30.99 -11.93
N SER A 45 3.10 29.89 -11.27
CA SER A 45 4.26 29.81 -10.39
C SER A 45 4.71 28.35 -10.18
N PRO A 46 5.93 27.98 -10.61
CA PRO A 46 6.50 26.66 -10.35
C PRO A 46 6.62 26.33 -8.85
N ILE A 47 6.83 27.34 -8.00
CA ILE A 47 6.91 27.16 -6.54
C ILE A 47 5.54 26.76 -5.98
N VAL A 48 4.48 27.51 -6.33
CA VAL A 48 3.11 27.19 -5.88
C VAL A 48 2.68 25.82 -6.39
N PHE A 49 3.01 25.50 -7.64
CA PHE A 49 2.80 24.17 -8.20
C PHE A 49 3.46 23.08 -7.35
N SER A 50 4.74 23.22 -7.03
CA SER A 50 5.48 22.19 -6.29
C SER A 50 4.99 22.04 -4.85
N ILE A 51 4.56 23.14 -4.20
CA ILE A 51 3.90 23.10 -2.88
C ILE A 51 2.63 22.25 -2.96
N LEU A 52 1.75 22.56 -3.90
CA LEU A 52 0.47 21.86 -4.04
C LEU A 52 0.67 20.41 -4.47
N LEU A 53 1.63 20.16 -5.35
CA LEU A 53 1.95 18.81 -5.80
C LEU A 53 2.46 17.98 -4.63
N GLY A 54 3.43 18.49 -3.85
CA GLY A 54 3.93 17.80 -2.66
C GLY A 54 2.81 17.58 -1.64
N ALA A 55 1.96 18.58 -1.39
CA ALA A 55 0.86 18.45 -0.43
C ALA A 55 -0.19 17.41 -0.84
N LEU A 56 -0.52 17.35 -2.12
CA LEU A 56 -1.64 16.56 -2.63
C LEU A 56 -1.21 15.25 -3.27
N TRP A 57 0.08 14.98 -3.45
CA TRP A 57 0.54 13.79 -4.16
C TRP A 57 -0.05 12.51 -3.58
N GLN A 58 -0.01 12.33 -2.26
CA GLN A 58 -0.57 11.13 -1.63
C GLN A 58 -2.08 10.98 -1.87
N VAL A 59 -2.80 12.10 -1.83
CA VAL A 59 -4.24 12.12 -2.14
C VAL A 59 -4.50 11.76 -3.60
N LEU A 60 -3.69 12.29 -4.52
CA LEU A 60 -3.78 11.98 -5.95
C LEU A 60 -3.38 10.52 -6.25
N VAL A 61 -2.47 9.93 -5.49
CA VAL A 61 -2.11 8.50 -5.59
C VAL A 61 -3.28 7.65 -5.13
N MET A 62 -3.88 7.96 -3.97
CA MET A 62 -5.02 7.22 -3.45
C MET A 62 -6.22 7.21 -4.40
N LEU A 63 -6.50 8.36 -5.03
CA LEU A 63 -7.60 8.51 -5.97
C LEU A 63 -7.23 8.08 -7.40
N GLY A 64 -5.97 7.72 -7.67
CA GLY A 64 -5.48 7.42 -9.01
C GLY A 64 -5.38 8.62 -9.97
N LEU A 65 -5.66 9.84 -9.49
CA LEU A 65 -5.70 11.08 -10.28
C LEU A 65 -4.31 11.64 -10.64
N HIS A 66 -3.24 11.13 -10.03
CA HIS A 66 -1.85 11.49 -10.36
C HIS A 66 -1.48 11.18 -11.83
N TRP A 67 -2.20 10.27 -12.48
CA TRP A 67 -2.07 9.98 -13.91
C TRP A 67 -2.47 11.14 -14.83
N GLY A 68 -3.02 12.23 -14.29
CA GLY A 68 -3.17 13.49 -15.03
C GLY A 68 -1.86 14.25 -15.25
N LEU A 69 -0.81 13.94 -14.46
CA LEU A 69 0.48 14.64 -14.48
C LEU A 69 1.60 13.78 -15.06
N VAL A 70 1.56 12.48 -14.80
CA VAL A 70 2.62 11.55 -15.22
C VAL A 70 2.87 11.58 -16.74
N PRO A 71 1.85 11.51 -17.61
CA PRO A 71 2.06 11.59 -19.06
C PRO A 71 2.66 12.91 -19.52
N ILE A 72 2.37 14.02 -18.84
CA ILE A 72 2.93 15.34 -19.15
C ILE A 72 4.43 15.35 -18.85
N ALA A 73 4.85 14.76 -17.73
CA ALA A 73 6.27 14.61 -17.41
C ALA A 73 7.00 13.68 -18.39
N ILE A 74 6.36 12.57 -18.81
CA ILE A 74 6.91 11.69 -19.86
C ILE A 74 7.13 12.46 -21.16
N LEU A 75 6.16 13.31 -21.55
CA LEU A 75 6.27 14.16 -22.73
C LEU A 75 7.43 15.17 -22.59
N ASP A 76 7.63 15.77 -21.42
CA ASP A 76 8.76 16.65 -21.14
C ASP A 76 10.10 15.93 -21.33
N PHE A 77 10.26 14.72 -20.78
CA PHE A 77 11.48 13.92 -21.01
C PHE A 77 11.68 13.59 -22.50
N SER A 78 10.60 13.30 -23.23
CA SER A 78 10.69 12.97 -24.66
C SER A 78 11.01 14.18 -25.54
N THR A 79 10.58 15.38 -25.18
CA THR A 79 10.66 16.58 -26.05
C THR A 79 11.75 17.56 -25.63
N LYS A 80 11.99 17.72 -24.33
CA LYS A 80 12.99 18.61 -23.75
C LYS A 80 14.24 17.87 -23.28
N GLY A 81 14.11 16.59 -22.95
CA GLY A 81 15.17 15.79 -22.34
C GLY A 81 15.30 15.99 -20.83
N TRP A 82 14.34 16.67 -20.18
CA TRP A 82 14.32 16.92 -18.74
C TRP A 82 12.90 17.31 -18.29
N SER A 83 12.62 17.16 -17.00
CA SER A 83 11.36 17.61 -16.38
C SER A 83 11.57 18.02 -14.92
N THR A 84 10.80 19.02 -14.48
CA THR A 84 10.67 19.44 -13.08
C THR A 84 9.32 19.02 -12.49
N LEU A 85 8.41 18.51 -13.32
CA LEU A 85 6.98 18.42 -13.02
C LEU A 85 6.66 17.39 -11.92
N LEU A 86 7.41 16.30 -11.83
CA LEU A 86 7.23 15.26 -10.80
C LEU A 86 8.29 15.30 -9.71
N VAL A 87 9.20 16.28 -9.72
CA VAL A 87 10.32 16.27 -8.78
C VAL A 87 9.83 16.40 -7.33
N ALA A 88 8.87 17.30 -7.10
CA ALA A 88 8.24 17.47 -5.79
C ALA A 88 7.47 16.24 -5.30
N SER A 89 7.01 15.36 -6.21
CA SER A 89 6.45 14.09 -5.76
C SER A 89 7.58 13.18 -5.29
N THR A 90 8.60 12.90 -6.12
CA THR A 90 9.62 11.83 -5.89
C THR A 90 10.31 11.79 -4.52
N ALA A 91 10.27 12.85 -3.74
CA ALA A 91 10.94 12.92 -2.45
C ALA A 91 9.98 12.78 -1.23
N ILE A 92 8.66 12.71 -1.44
CA ILE A 92 7.65 12.52 -0.38
C ILE A 92 7.59 11.10 0.18
N CYS A 93 8.06 10.09 -0.57
CA CYS A 93 8.10 8.71 -0.07
C CYS A 93 8.99 8.56 1.17
N PHE A 94 9.97 9.45 1.33
CA PHE A 94 10.85 9.47 2.50
C PHE A 94 10.17 10.05 3.73
N ALA A 95 9.18 10.95 3.57
CA ALA A 95 8.29 11.32 4.67
C ALA A 95 7.45 10.12 5.11
N GLU A 96 6.83 9.37 4.18
CA GLU A 96 6.08 8.16 4.54
C GLU A 96 6.97 7.12 5.27
N ALA A 97 8.21 6.93 4.82
CA ALA A 97 9.17 6.08 5.50
C ALA A 97 9.48 6.60 6.92
N ASP A 98 9.70 7.90 7.11
CA ASP A 98 9.92 8.45 8.44
C ASP A 98 8.69 8.33 9.35
N ALA A 99 7.49 8.66 8.85
CA ALA A 99 6.25 8.54 9.60
C ALA A 99 6.09 7.13 10.17
N LEU A 100 6.44 6.11 9.38
CA LEU A 100 6.50 4.73 9.83
C LEU A 100 7.58 4.48 10.88
N LEU A 101 8.81 4.98 10.70
CA LEU A 101 9.84 4.87 11.73
C LEU A 101 9.38 5.50 13.06
N ASN A 102 8.75 6.66 13.00
CA ASN A 102 8.22 7.39 14.15
C ASN A 102 7.09 6.60 14.85
N ILE A 103 6.14 6.06 14.06
CA ILE A 103 5.08 5.19 14.56
C ILE A 103 5.66 3.93 15.20
N PHE A 104 6.66 3.29 14.57
CA PHE A 104 7.31 2.09 15.09
C PHE A 104 7.94 2.32 16.47
N LEU A 105 8.62 3.45 16.65
CA LEU A 105 9.29 3.80 17.91
C LEU A 105 8.31 4.11 19.05
N ARG A 106 7.08 4.53 18.74
CA ARG A 106 6.12 5.06 19.73
C ARG A 106 4.90 4.17 19.94
N THR A 107 4.56 3.33 18.97
CA THR A 107 3.43 2.42 19.10
C THR A 107 3.71 1.35 20.15
N LYS A 108 2.68 0.99 20.89
CA LYS A 108 2.72 -0.12 21.85
C LYS A 108 2.09 -1.40 21.30
N GLU A 109 1.50 -1.34 20.10
CA GLU A 109 0.81 -2.47 19.47
C GLU A 109 1.81 -3.28 18.62
N ASP A 110 2.06 -4.54 19.00
CA ASP A 110 3.00 -5.39 18.28
C ASP A 110 2.57 -5.66 16.83
N LYS A 111 1.26 -5.78 16.58
CA LYS A 111 0.73 -5.90 15.20
C LYS A 111 1.10 -4.68 14.36
N VAL A 112 0.96 -3.47 14.90
CA VAL A 112 1.37 -2.25 14.19
C VAL A 112 2.88 -2.26 13.94
N LYS A 113 3.70 -2.61 14.94
CA LYS A 113 5.16 -2.69 14.76
C LYS A 113 5.56 -3.62 13.61
N GLN A 114 4.95 -4.80 13.52
CA GLN A 114 5.25 -5.77 12.47
C GLN A 114 4.87 -5.24 11.08
N LEU A 115 3.67 -4.68 10.92
CA LEU A 115 3.22 -4.08 9.66
C LEU A 115 4.13 -2.93 9.23
N THR A 116 4.58 -2.14 10.20
CA THR A 116 5.40 -0.95 9.97
C THR A 116 6.77 -1.29 9.39
N ILE A 117 7.40 -2.40 9.79
CA ILE A 117 8.71 -2.79 9.27
C ILE A 117 8.65 -3.08 7.77
N LEU A 118 7.67 -3.88 7.32
CA LEU A 118 7.55 -4.24 5.91
C LEU A 118 7.14 -3.02 5.06
N ALA A 119 6.19 -2.24 5.56
CA ALA A 119 5.75 -1.02 4.89
C ALA A 119 6.88 0.04 4.82
N PHE A 120 7.76 0.12 5.83
CA PHE A 120 8.91 1.01 5.84
C PHE A 120 9.87 0.70 4.70
N ILE A 121 10.25 -0.57 4.53
CA ILE A 121 11.11 -0.99 3.43
C ILE A 121 10.46 -0.66 2.08
N SER A 122 9.17 -0.93 1.95
CA SER A 122 8.37 -0.60 0.76
C SER A 122 8.41 0.89 0.43
N ALA A 123 8.26 1.76 1.43
CA ALA A 123 8.28 3.22 1.30
C ALA A 123 9.61 3.75 0.72
N LEU A 124 10.74 3.18 1.15
CA LEU A 124 12.09 3.57 0.67
C LEU A 124 12.29 3.35 -0.83
N PHE A 125 11.51 2.44 -1.42
CA PHE A 125 11.49 2.14 -2.84
C PHE A 125 10.26 2.72 -3.55
N TRP A 126 9.61 3.74 -2.95
CA TRP A 126 8.46 4.46 -3.51
C TRP A 126 7.20 3.60 -3.67
N VAL A 127 7.12 2.46 -2.99
CA VAL A 127 5.89 1.67 -2.93
C VAL A 127 5.16 2.07 -1.65
N THR A 128 4.27 3.06 -1.77
CA THR A 128 3.62 3.72 -0.62
C THR A 128 2.23 3.17 -0.32
N GLU A 129 1.65 2.33 -1.18
CA GLU A 129 0.35 1.70 -0.97
C GLU A 129 0.23 0.94 0.37
N PRO A 130 1.18 0.06 0.77
CA PRO A 130 1.08 -0.62 2.07
C PRO A 130 1.23 0.35 3.25
N VAL A 131 1.90 1.50 3.04
CA VAL A 131 2.06 2.53 4.06
C VAL A 131 0.76 3.28 4.28
N ILE A 132 0.21 3.82 3.19
CA ILE A 132 -0.99 4.66 3.18
C ILE A 132 -2.18 3.86 3.67
N TYR A 133 -2.50 2.76 3.00
CA TYR A 133 -3.71 2.01 3.32
C TYR A 133 -3.57 1.14 4.58
N GLY A 134 -2.37 0.66 4.86
CA GLY A 134 -2.13 -0.22 6.00
C GLY A 134 -2.00 0.51 7.33
N ILE A 135 -1.48 1.74 7.34
CA ILE A 135 -1.04 2.39 8.58
C ILE A 135 -1.44 3.87 8.62
N THR A 136 -0.93 4.71 7.71
CA THR A 136 -1.03 6.17 7.88
C THR A 136 -2.43 6.70 7.62
N LEU A 137 -3.18 6.22 6.63
CA LEU A 137 -4.55 6.68 6.36
C LEU A 137 -5.53 6.32 7.50
N PRO A 138 -5.53 5.08 8.05
CA PRO A 138 -6.26 4.79 9.28
C PRO A 138 -5.84 5.67 10.47
N MET A 139 -4.54 5.93 10.62
CA MET A 139 -3.98 6.89 11.58
C MET A 139 -3.98 8.32 11.01
N ARG A 140 -5.15 8.85 10.64
CA ARG A 140 -5.34 10.13 9.91
C ARG A 140 -4.34 11.25 10.20
N THR A 141 -3.94 11.43 11.46
CA THR A 141 -3.02 12.51 11.88
C THR A 141 -1.62 12.35 11.28
N PRO A 142 -0.89 11.22 11.46
CA PRO A 142 0.32 10.91 10.68
C PRO A 142 0.19 11.15 9.17
N PHE A 143 -0.89 10.69 8.54
CA PHE A 143 -1.09 10.91 7.09
C PHE A 143 -1.18 12.40 6.71
N ILE A 144 -1.83 13.22 7.53
CA ILE A 144 -1.89 14.66 7.26
C ILE A 144 -0.51 15.31 7.44
N MET A 145 0.31 14.83 8.38
CA MET A 145 1.68 15.35 8.56
C MET A 145 2.53 15.07 7.33
N THR A 146 2.44 13.88 6.72
CA THR A 146 3.20 13.56 5.50
C THR A 146 2.84 14.48 4.33
N CYS A 147 1.57 14.85 4.20
CA CYS A 147 1.12 15.87 3.25
C CYS A 147 1.72 17.26 3.56
N VAL A 148 1.79 17.66 4.83
CA VAL A 148 2.39 18.96 5.21
C VAL A 148 3.91 18.96 4.97
N ALA A 149 4.61 17.89 5.33
CA ALA A 149 6.03 17.70 5.03
C ALA A 149 6.29 17.75 3.52
N GLY A 150 5.43 17.07 2.73
CA GLY A 150 5.45 17.10 1.27
C GLY A 150 5.27 18.52 0.71
N ALA A 151 4.38 19.33 1.28
CA ALA A 151 4.19 20.71 0.87
C ALA A 151 5.45 21.57 1.06
N ILE A 152 6.10 21.45 2.22
CA ILE A 152 7.32 22.22 2.57
C ILE A 152 8.51 21.77 1.72
N GLN A 153 8.70 20.47 1.57
CA GLN A 153 9.72 19.91 0.69
C GLN A 153 9.49 20.31 -0.77
N GLY A 154 8.23 20.25 -1.23
CA GLY A 154 7.83 20.69 -2.55
C GLY A 154 8.14 22.18 -2.78
N ALA A 155 7.91 23.02 -1.77
CA ALA A 155 8.31 24.44 -1.81
C ALA A 155 9.80 24.60 -2.11
N PHE A 156 10.65 23.85 -1.40
CA PHE A 156 12.09 23.87 -1.60
C PHE A 156 12.47 23.41 -3.00
N LEU A 157 11.96 22.26 -3.45
CA LEU A 157 12.28 21.70 -4.77
C LEU A 157 11.80 22.59 -5.93
N GLY A 158 10.65 23.27 -5.75
CA GLY A 158 10.16 24.27 -6.69
C GLY A 158 11.00 25.55 -6.68
N PHE A 159 11.48 25.98 -5.51
CA PHE A 159 12.34 27.16 -5.38
C PHE A 159 13.74 26.93 -5.94
N SER A 160 14.36 25.78 -5.67
CA SER A 160 15.66 25.39 -6.22
C SER A 160 15.60 25.03 -7.71
N ASN A 161 14.39 24.96 -8.29
CA ASN A 161 14.16 24.56 -9.68
C ASN A 161 14.88 23.24 -10.02
N THR A 162 14.75 22.26 -9.13
CA THR A 162 15.44 20.98 -9.26
C THR A 162 14.93 20.24 -10.49
N THR A 163 15.86 19.87 -11.36
CA THR A 163 15.58 19.26 -12.66
C THR A 163 15.97 17.78 -12.66
N ALA A 164 15.05 16.91 -13.08
CA ALA A 164 15.34 15.54 -13.43
C ALA A 164 15.65 15.44 -14.93
N TYR A 165 16.70 14.71 -15.31
CA TYR A 165 17.14 14.56 -16.71
C TYR A 165 16.70 13.23 -17.32
N THR A 166 16.34 12.25 -16.50
CA THR A 166 15.84 10.97 -16.95
C THR A 166 14.66 10.56 -16.08
N MET A 167 13.72 9.80 -16.63
CA MET A 167 12.75 9.09 -15.81
C MET A 167 13.44 7.82 -15.28
N GLY A 168 14.01 7.93 -14.08
CA GLY A 168 14.81 6.86 -13.48
C GLY A 168 14.00 5.89 -12.63
N GLY A 169 14.72 5.19 -11.74
CA GLY A 169 14.13 4.25 -10.82
C GLY A 169 13.29 4.91 -9.71
N MET A 170 12.74 4.06 -8.86
CA MET A 170 11.81 4.43 -7.80
C MET A 170 12.54 4.58 -6.45
N GLY A 171 12.10 5.50 -5.60
CA GLY A 171 12.68 5.74 -4.27
C GLY A 171 14.15 6.18 -4.35
N TYR A 172 15.05 5.51 -3.64
CA TYR A 172 16.50 5.80 -3.74
C TYR A 172 17.06 5.65 -5.15
N PHE A 173 16.47 4.80 -5.99
CA PHE A 173 16.90 4.63 -7.38
C PHE A 173 16.49 5.80 -8.28
N ALA A 174 15.77 6.79 -7.76
CA ALA A 174 15.51 8.06 -8.44
C ALA A 174 16.73 9.01 -8.38
N ILE A 175 17.65 8.84 -7.43
CA ILE A 175 18.82 9.73 -7.25
C ILE A 175 19.62 9.90 -8.55
N PRO A 176 19.90 8.82 -9.34
CA PRO A 176 20.65 8.97 -10.58
C PRO A 176 20.01 9.90 -11.62
N SER A 177 18.69 10.09 -11.58
CA SER A 177 17.97 10.98 -12.51
C SER A 177 18.30 12.45 -12.35
N TYR A 178 18.93 12.82 -11.23
CA TYR A 178 19.27 14.20 -10.90
C TYR A 178 20.74 14.54 -11.12
N PHE A 179 21.57 13.60 -11.61
CA PHE A 179 22.92 13.93 -12.04
C PHE A 179 22.87 14.74 -13.33
N THR A 180 23.56 15.88 -13.31
CA THR A 180 23.70 16.75 -14.48
C THR A 180 24.48 16.01 -15.57
N PRO A 181 23.89 15.75 -16.76
CA PRO A 181 24.59 15.10 -17.85
C PRO A 181 25.67 16.03 -18.44
N LYS A 182 26.72 15.44 -19.03
CA LYS A 182 27.81 16.21 -19.67
C LYS A 182 27.32 17.17 -20.77
N HIS A 183 26.24 16.81 -21.44
CA HIS A 183 25.55 17.66 -22.41
C HIS A 183 24.19 18.01 -21.82
N VAL A 184 24.08 19.21 -21.26
CA VAL A 184 22.83 19.70 -20.68
C VAL A 184 21.92 20.20 -21.80
N PRO A 185 20.70 19.67 -21.94
CA PRO A 185 19.74 20.18 -22.92
C PRO A 185 19.39 21.66 -22.64
N ALA A 186 19.13 22.43 -23.69
CA ALA A 186 18.80 23.85 -23.57
C ALA A 186 17.56 24.07 -22.66
N GLY A 187 17.65 25.05 -21.78
CA GLY A 187 16.57 25.42 -20.85
C GLY A 187 16.50 24.61 -19.56
N ALA A 188 17.32 23.57 -19.39
CA ALA A 188 17.44 22.89 -18.10
C ALA A 188 18.22 23.75 -17.10
N ASN A 189 17.93 23.56 -15.81
CA ASN A 189 18.74 24.17 -14.76
C ASN A 189 20.18 23.63 -14.82
N THR A 190 21.17 24.52 -14.82
CA THR A 190 22.61 24.20 -14.83
C THR A 190 23.32 24.62 -13.55
N ASP A 191 22.59 25.26 -12.62
CA ASP A 191 23.10 25.55 -11.29
C ASP A 191 23.39 24.23 -10.55
N VAL A 192 24.30 24.28 -9.57
CA VAL A 192 24.85 23.19 -8.72
C VAL A 192 24.13 21.84 -8.87
N ASP A 193 24.90 20.76 -9.11
CA ASP A 193 24.39 19.43 -9.43
C ASP A 193 23.06 19.10 -8.74
N ASN A 194 21.96 19.06 -9.51
CA ASN A 194 20.57 18.91 -9.04
C ASN A 194 20.39 17.75 -8.03
N VAL A 195 21.29 16.77 -8.08
CA VAL A 195 21.42 15.68 -7.10
C VAL A 195 21.54 16.19 -5.66
N TRP A 196 22.27 17.28 -5.40
CA TRP A 196 22.42 17.82 -4.05
C TRP A 196 21.14 18.45 -3.54
N TYR A 197 20.43 19.20 -4.39
CA TYR A 197 19.10 19.69 -4.02
C TYR A 197 18.14 18.53 -3.75
N PHE A 198 18.18 17.47 -4.55
CA PHE A 198 17.36 16.29 -4.30
C PHE A 198 17.73 15.59 -2.98
N LEU A 199 19.01 15.42 -2.66
CA LEU A 199 19.46 14.84 -1.39
C LEU A 199 19.08 15.70 -0.18
N ILE A 200 19.20 17.02 -0.29
CA ILE A 200 18.74 17.96 0.74
C ILE A 200 17.22 17.85 0.90
N ALA A 201 16.47 17.71 -0.19
CA ALA A 201 15.03 17.50 -0.12
C ALA A 201 14.67 16.18 0.58
N ILE A 202 15.34 15.07 0.27
CA ILE A 202 15.15 13.78 0.97
C ILE A 202 15.36 13.98 2.48
N LEU A 203 16.50 14.58 2.85
CA LEU A 203 16.84 14.83 4.25
C LEU A 203 15.81 15.75 4.93
N MET A 204 15.39 16.82 4.27
CA MET A 204 14.36 17.72 4.79
C MET A 204 13.04 17.01 4.99
N SER A 205 12.59 16.17 4.06
CA SER A 205 11.33 15.44 4.20
C SER A 205 11.36 14.45 5.33
N PHE A 206 12.47 13.72 5.47
CA PHE A 206 12.68 12.82 6.59
C PHE A 206 12.65 13.56 7.93
N VAL A 207 13.44 14.65 8.07
CA VAL A 207 13.53 15.41 9.33
C VAL A 207 12.25 16.18 9.65
N LEU A 208 11.64 16.83 8.66
CA LEU A 208 10.39 17.58 8.85
C LEU A 208 9.28 16.63 9.27
N GLU A 209 9.14 15.50 8.59
CA GLU A 209 8.12 14.52 8.94
C GLU A 209 8.36 13.93 10.33
N PHE A 210 9.61 13.67 10.70
CA PHE A 210 9.94 13.20 12.03
C PHE A 210 9.46 14.19 13.09
N VAL A 211 9.82 15.46 12.94
CA VAL A 211 9.42 16.52 13.87
C VAL A 211 7.91 16.68 13.89
N LEU A 212 7.25 16.74 12.73
CA LEU A 212 5.81 16.92 12.64
C LEU A 212 5.06 15.75 13.29
N THR A 213 5.42 14.51 12.96
CA THR A 213 4.75 13.34 13.52
C THR A 213 5.09 13.14 15.01
N GLN A 214 6.28 13.55 15.50
CA GLN A 214 6.56 13.62 16.95
C GLN A 214 5.56 14.52 17.69
N LEU A 215 5.15 15.64 17.10
CA LEU A 215 4.19 16.58 17.70
C LEU A 215 2.74 16.04 17.69
N THR A 216 2.46 14.98 16.95
CA THR A 216 1.13 14.37 16.88
C THR A 216 0.97 13.20 17.83
N LYS A 217 -0.27 12.89 18.19
CA LYS A 217 -0.61 11.66 18.92
C LYS A 217 -0.72 10.50 17.92
N ILE A 218 -0.01 9.41 18.20
CA ILE A 218 -0.18 8.15 17.45
C ILE A 218 -1.41 7.43 18.00
N PRO A 219 -2.50 7.30 17.22
CA PRO A 219 -3.68 6.55 17.65
C PRO A 219 -3.41 5.04 17.60
N TYR A 220 -4.14 4.28 18.39
CA TYR A 220 -4.12 2.81 18.29
C TYR A 220 -5.00 2.34 17.14
N LEU A 221 -4.52 1.37 16.36
CA LEU A 221 -5.27 0.79 15.23
C LEU A 221 -6.08 -0.44 15.61
N TYR A 222 -5.60 -1.21 16.59
CA TYR A 222 -6.15 -2.51 16.95
C TYR A 222 -6.59 -2.56 18.42
N GLY A 223 -6.96 -1.41 18.99
CA GLY A 223 -7.50 -1.32 20.35
C GLY A 223 -6.46 -1.23 21.46
N GLY A 224 -5.17 -1.13 21.13
CA GLY A 224 -4.09 -0.87 22.09
C GLY A 224 -3.34 -2.13 22.54
N PRO A 225 -2.30 -1.96 23.38
CA PRO A 225 -1.35 -3.03 23.72
C PRO A 225 -1.94 -4.19 24.52
N ASP A 226 -3.03 -3.97 25.26
CA ASP A 226 -3.65 -4.99 26.13
C ASP A 226 -4.68 -5.86 25.39
N VAL A 227 -5.06 -5.47 24.17
CA VAL A 227 -5.80 -6.35 23.28
C VAL A 227 -4.78 -7.37 22.78
N LYS A 228 -4.79 -8.58 23.36
CA LYS A 228 -4.13 -9.73 22.74
C LYS A 228 -4.65 -9.78 21.32
N SER A 229 -3.80 -9.39 20.37
CA SER A 229 -4.12 -9.52 18.96
C SER A 229 -4.44 -10.98 18.75
N VAL A 230 -5.70 -11.30 18.50
CA VAL A 230 -6.08 -12.59 17.95
C VAL A 230 -5.35 -12.64 16.61
N SER A 231 -4.21 -13.34 16.63
CA SER A 231 -3.28 -13.44 15.52
C SER A 231 -3.92 -14.33 14.45
N GLY A 232 -4.90 -13.78 13.74
CA GLY A 232 -5.22 -14.15 12.37
C GLY A 232 -4.42 -13.23 11.47
N ASP A 233 -3.14 -13.54 11.27
CA ASP A 233 -2.34 -13.24 10.08
C ASP A 233 -0.97 -13.88 10.30
N LYS A 234 -0.91 -15.19 10.05
CA LYS A 234 0.38 -15.78 9.67
C LYS A 234 0.84 -15.00 8.45
N ALA A 235 2.01 -14.37 8.55
CA ALA A 235 2.83 -14.12 7.36
C ALA A 235 2.81 -15.39 6.52
N ALA A 236 2.60 -15.27 5.21
CA ALA A 236 2.61 -16.40 4.30
C ALA A 236 3.92 -17.18 4.49
N GLU A 237 3.85 -18.26 5.27
CA GLU A 237 4.91 -19.26 5.32
C GLU A 237 5.02 -19.84 3.90
N PRO A 238 6.24 -20.06 3.38
CA PRO A 238 6.40 -20.76 2.12
C PRO A 238 5.63 -22.07 2.24
N VAL A 239 4.80 -22.36 1.24
CA VAL A 239 3.97 -23.57 1.20
C VAL A 239 4.86 -24.77 1.50
N ALA A 240 4.79 -25.26 2.74
CA ALA A 240 5.47 -26.47 3.15
C ALA A 240 4.89 -27.60 2.30
N GLU A 241 5.77 -28.42 1.73
CA GLU A 241 5.39 -29.60 0.99
C GLU A 241 4.33 -30.39 1.76
N LEU A 242 3.21 -30.68 1.09
CA LEU A 242 2.17 -31.56 1.59
C LEU A 242 2.80 -32.93 1.87
N LYS A 243 3.18 -33.18 3.13
CA LYS A 243 3.44 -34.54 3.61
C LYS A 243 2.18 -35.36 3.37
N GLU A 244 2.37 -36.59 2.88
CA GLU A 244 1.30 -37.53 2.57
C GLU A 244 0.24 -37.58 3.68
N LEU A 245 -1.01 -37.35 3.28
CA LEU A 245 -2.19 -37.49 4.14
C LEU A 245 -2.29 -38.95 4.59
N LYS A 246 -1.82 -39.24 5.79
CA LYS A 246 -2.26 -40.44 6.51
C LYS A 246 -3.75 -40.27 6.81
N GLN A 247 -4.57 -41.22 6.39
CA GLN A 247 -5.96 -41.30 6.84
C GLN A 247 -5.95 -41.50 8.36
N GLU A 248 -6.23 -40.42 9.09
CA GLU A 248 -6.46 -40.49 10.53
C GLU A 248 -7.96 -40.56 10.80
N ILE A 249 -8.34 -41.50 11.67
CA ILE A 249 -9.72 -41.66 12.12
C ILE A 249 -9.92 -40.66 13.26
N ILE A 250 -10.71 -39.62 13.02
CA ILE A 250 -11.07 -38.62 14.03
C ILE A 250 -12.47 -38.93 14.56
N ALA A 251 -12.64 -38.87 15.88
CA ALA A 251 -13.96 -39.06 16.51
C ALA A 251 -14.92 -37.92 16.16
N SER A 252 -16.23 -38.18 16.14
CA SER A 252 -17.22 -37.12 15.91
C SER A 252 -17.25 -36.16 17.11
N PRO A 253 -17.17 -34.83 16.92
CA PRO A 253 -17.22 -33.85 18.00
C PRO A 253 -18.61 -33.69 18.64
N MET A 254 -19.65 -34.24 18.03
CA MET A 254 -21.04 -34.13 18.47
C MET A 254 -21.86 -35.33 18.02
N ILE A 255 -22.94 -35.63 18.75
CA ILE A 255 -23.89 -36.69 18.42
C ILE A 255 -24.94 -36.10 17.48
N GLY A 256 -25.04 -36.63 16.26
CA GLY A 256 -25.91 -36.05 15.25
C GLY A 256 -25.88 -36.79 13.92
N GLN A 257 -26.74 -36.37 12.99
CA GLN A 257 -26.75 -36.89 11.63
C GLN A 257 -25.74 -36.15 10.77
N VAL A 258 -24.90 -36.87 10.03
CA VAL A 258 -24.00 -36.27 9.05
C VAL A 258 -24.82 -35.81 7.84
N VAL A 259 -24.70 -34.53 7.49
CA VAL A 259 -25.40 -33.89 6.38
C VAL A 259 -24.37 -33.44 5.34
N LYS A 260 -24.75 -33.48 4.06
CA LYS A 260 -23.92 -32.91 2.99
C LYS A 260 -23.80 -31.40 3.19
N LEU A 261 -22.61 -30.85 2.96
CA LEU A 261 -22.34 -29.42 3.09
C LEU A 261 -23.32 -28.58 2.25
N GLU A 262 -23.63 -29.03 1.02
CA GLU A 262 -24.57 -28.40 0.09
C GLU A 262 -26.00 -28.23 0.65
N ASN A 263 -26.38 -29.04 1.64
CA ASN A 263 -27.71 -29.03 2.26
C ASN A 263 -27.74 -28.20 3.55
N VAL A 264 -26.65 -27.51 3.88
CA VAL A 264 -26.60 -26.60 5.03
C VAL A 264 -27.33 -25.29 4.66
N PRO A 265 -28.19 -24.73 5.53
CA PRO A 265 -28.93 -23.50 5.23
C PRO A 265 -28.07 -22.26 4.99
N ASP A 266 -26.82 -22.28 5.45
CA ASP A 266 -25.86 -21.19 5.33
C ASP A 266 -25.07 -21.28 4.01
N GLU A 267 -25.23 -20.27 3.16
CA GLU A 267 -24.65 -20.21 1.81
C GLU A 267 -23.11 -20.20 1.81
N VAL A 268 -22.48 -19.65 2.86
CA VAL A 268 -21.02 -19.57 2.97
C VAL A 268 -20.42 -20.96 3.20
N PHE A 269 -21.11 -21.80 3.98
CA PHE A 269 -20.71 -23.19 4.21
C PHE A 269 -21.16 -24.11 3.08
N ALA A 270 -22.37 -23.93 2.55
CA ALA A 270 -22.91 -24.76 1.46
C ALA A 270 -22.10 -24.62 0.15
N SER A 271 -21.56 -23.44 -0.11
CA SER A 271 -20.67 -23.19 -1.26
C SER A 271 -19.25 -23.72 -1.08
N ALA A 272 -18.90 -24.24 0.10
CA ALA A 272 -17.54 -24.61 0.50
C ALA A 272 -16.51 -23.46 0.36
N ALA A 273 -16.96 -22.19 0.39
CA ALA A 273 -16.09 -21.02 0.34
C ALA A 273 -15.09 -20.99 1.50
N MET A 274 -15.49 -21.53 2.66
CA MET A 274 -14.66 -21.66 3.87
C MET A 274 -13.77 -22.92 3.87
N GLY A 275 -13.80 -23.72 2.80
CA GLY A 275 -13.07 -24.98 2.68
C GLY A 275 -13.97 -26.21 2.69
N LYS A 276 -13.38 -27.37 2.39
CA LYS A 276 -14.08 -28.66 2.48
C LYS A 276 -14.28 -29.03 3.95
N GLY A 277 -15.48 -29.46 4.30
CA GLY A 277 -15.83 -29.87 5.66
C GLY A 277 -16.92 -30.93 5.69
N ILE A 278 -17.36 -31.27 6.90
CA ILE A 278 -18.48 -32.16 7.18
C ILE A 278 -19.49 -31.36 8.02
N ALA A 279 -20.76 -31.39 7.65
CA ALA A 279 -21.83 -30.83 8.47
C ALA A 279 -22.47 -31.92 9.32
N ILE A 280 -22.79 -31.60 10.57
CA ILE A 280 -23.47 -32.52 11.49
C ILE A 280 -24.66 -31.78 12.07
N ASP A 281 -25.85 -32.38 11.97
CA ASP A 281 -27.08 -31.91 12.59
C ASP A 281 -27.21 -32.52 14.00
N PRO A 282 -26.93 -31.77 15.09
CA PRO A 282 -26.86 -32.31 16.45
C PRO A 282 -28.20 -32.82 16.97
N ILE A 283 -28.16 -33.95 17.67
CA ILE A 283 -29.26 -34.45 18.51
C ILE A 283 -29.23 -33.75 19.88
N ASP A 284 -28.04 -33.47 20.41
CA ASP A 284 -27.85 -32.72 21.64
C ASP A 284 -26.92 -31.51 21.42
N GLY A 285 -27.14 -30.43 22.17
CA GLY A 285 -26.34 -29.20 22.04
C GLY A 285 -24.92 -29.31 22.62
N THR A 286 -24.47 -30.52 22.96
CA THR A 286 -23.18 -30.78 23.58
C THR A 286 -22.11 -30.96 22.51
N VAL A 287 -21.07 -30.13 22.55
CA VAL A 287 -19.94 -30.22 21.62
C VAL A 287 -18.68 -30.56 22.41
N ALA A 288 -18.04 -31.68 22.06
CA ALA A 288 -16.82 -32.17 22.67
C ALA A 288 -15.66 -32.10 21.68
N ALA A 289 -14.46 -31.79 22.18
CA ALA A 289 -13.27 -31.77 21.35
C ALA A 289 -12.91 -33.22 20.93
N PRO A 290 -12.82 -33.52 19.62
CA PRO A 290 -12.55 -34.88 19.15
C PRO A 290 -11.05 -35.23 19.24
N VAL A 291 -10.20 -34.22 19.37
CA VAL A 291 -8.75 -34.29 19.53
C VAL A 291 -8.25 -33.11 20.39
N ALA A 292 -7.00 -33.16 20.84
CA ALA A 292 -6.32 -31.98 21.38
C ALA A 292 -6.11 -30.95 20.27
N GLY A 293 -6.73 -29.77 20.38
CA GLY A 293 -6.68 -28.71 19.36
C GLY A 293 -7.31 -27.40 19.85
N GLU A 294 -7.18 -26.34 19.07
CA GLU A 294 -7.73 -25.02 19.39
C GLU A 294 -9.12 -24.85 18.75
N ILE A 295 -10.13 -24.52 19.55
CA ILE A 295 -11.50 -24.28 19.06
C ILE A 295 -11.58 -22.83 18.58
N THR A 296 -11.96 -22.62 17.32
CA THR A 296 -12.18 -21.27 16.77
C THR A 296 -13.64 -21.09 16.36
N LEU A 297 -14.23 -19.97 16.75
CA LEU A 297 -15.62 -19.62 16.41
C LEU A 297 -15.65 -18.84 15.10
N ALA A 298 -16.35 -19.38 14.10
CA ALA A 298 -16.64 -18.68 12.85
C ALA A 298 -18.16 -18.51 12.74
N SER A 299 -18.70 -17.49 13.44
CA SER A 299 -20.11 -17.04 13.44
C SER A 299 -21.19 -18.12 13.62
N ASN A 300 -21.95 -18.12 14.72
CA ASN A 300 -23.06 -19.05 15.06
C ASN A 300 -22.83 -20.57 14.86
N TRP A 301 -21.66 -20.97 14.34
CA TRP A 301 -21.25 -22.35 14.06
C TRP A 301 -19.83 -22.57 14.60
N ILE A 302 -19.59 -23.78 15.12
CA ILE A 302 -18.31 -24.18 15.69
C ILE A 302 -17.48 -24.84 14.59
N CYS A 303 -16.31 -24.27 14.27
CA CYS A 303 -15.35 -24.86 13.33
C CYS A 303 -14.14 -25.42 14.07
N TYR A 304 -13.77 -26.66 13.77
CA TYR A 304 -12.51 -27.25 14.22
C TYR A 304 -11.43 -27.01 13.16
N ARG A 305 -10.34 -26.34 13.54
CA ARG A 305 -9.15 -26.20 12.72
C ARG A 305 -8.06 -27.11 13.28
N TYR A 306 -7.69 -28.14 12.52
CA TYR A 306 -6.60 -29.03 12.89
C TYR A 306 -5.26 -28.35 12.58
N ALA A 307 -4.33 -28.40 13.53
CA ALA A 307 -2.93 -28.07 13.30
C ALA A 307 -2.23 -29.37 12.87
N TYR A 308 -1.70 -29.40 11.64
CA TYR A 308 -0.67 -30.34 11.22
C TYR A 308 0.58 -29.55 10.86
#